data_AF-A0A0Q6ACP7-F1
#
_entry.id   AF-A0A0Q6ACP7-F1
#
_cell.length_a   1.000
_cell.length_b   1.000
_cell.length_c   1.000
_cell.angle_alpha   90.00
_cell.angle_beta   90.00
_cell.angle_gamma   90.00
#
_symmetry.space_group_name_H-M   'P 1'
#
loop_
_entity.id
_entity.type
_entity.pdbx_description
1 polymer ?
#
loop_
_entity_poly.entity_id
_entity_poly.type
_entity_poly.pdbx_seq_one_letter_code
_entity_poly.pdbx_strand_id
1 'polypeptide(L)'
;MLRGVVEYLRFLFGIGLPADSDGFGHSLWDDVRFAQHFRRCRTIAVTWRPPSADEATAIEADPVMGRFGDDTIGVANVGDEVWVVRDRMWFGWPDPPEFVFFALQGTTIRAAKGFDHWPTAWTPPEPLSRS
;
A
#
# COMPACT_ATOMS: atom_id res chain seq x y z
N MET A 1 20.00 -3.54 -6.47
CA MET A 1 18.66 -4.16 -6.30
C MET A 1 17.76 -3.20 -5.51
N LEU A 2 17.65 -1.95 -5.99
CA LEU A 2 16.98 -0.79 -5.36
C LEU A 2 16.13 -0.02 -6.40
N ARG A 3 15.86 -0.65 -7.56
CA ARG A 3 15.41 0.06 -8.77
C ARG A 3 13.96 0.53 -8.70
N GLY A 4 13.04 -0.26 -8.14
CA GLY A 4 11.60 0.06 -8.14
C GLY A 4 11.24 1.32 -7.34
N VAL A 5 11.72 1.43 -6.10
CA VAL A 5 11.51 2.62 -5.25
C VAL A 5 12.20 3.85 -5.84
N VAL A 6 13.42 3.71 -6.34
CA VAL A 6 14.16 4.84 -6.94
C VAL A 6 13.52 5.31 -8.25
N GLU A 7 12.95 4.43 -9.07
CA GLU A 7 12.24 4.82 -10.30
C GLU A 7 10.88 5.48 -10.00
N TYR A 8 10.15 5.01 -8.98
CA TYR A 8 8.92 5.65 -8.51
C TYR A 8 9.19 7.03 -7.89
N LEU A 9 10.20 7.14 -7.01
CA LEU A 9 10.60 8.42 -6.42
C LEU A 9 11.09 9.40 -7.49
N ARG A 10 11.92 8.95 -8.45
CA ARG A 10 12.39 9.80 -9.57
C ARG A 10 11.26 10.35 -10.42
N PHE A 11 10.16 9.61 -10.57
CA PHE A 11 8.98 10.06 -11.30
C PHE A 11 8.17 11.09 -10.50
N LEU A 12 7.96 10.87 -9.20
CA LEU A 12 7.26 11.83 -8.34
C LEU A 12 7.99 13.18 -8.22
N PHE A 13 9.31 13.20 -8.31
CA PHE A 13 10.12 14.42 -8.27
C PHE A 13 10.25 15.15 -9.64
N GLY A 14 9.59 14.72 -10.71
CA GLY A 14 9.67 15.44 -12.00
C GLY A 14 8.72 14.99 -13.11
N ILE A 15 7.81 15.91 -13.46
CA ILE A 15 6.92 15.98 -14.65
C ILE A 15 5.51 15.39 -14.41
N GLY A 16 4.57 16.30 -14.19
CA GLY A 16 3.15 16.00 -14.07
C GLY A 16 2.54 15.40 -15.34
N LEU A 17 1.56 14.54 -15.14
CA LEU A 17 0.59 14.09 -16.13
C LEU A 17 -0.78 13.90 -15.44
N PRO A 18 -1.87 13.95 -16.22
CA PRO A 18 -3.13 14.54 -15.79
C PRO A 18 -3.92 13.63 -14.86
N ALA A 19 -4.67 14.28 -13.97
CA ALA A 19 -5.74 13.68 -13.20
C ALA A 19 -6.88 13.28 -14.16
N ASP A 20 -6.82 12.10 -14.77
CA ASP A 20 -7.97 11.52 -15.47
C ASP A 20 -8.06 10.01 -15.23
N SER A 21 -9.07 9.65 -14.43
CA SER A 21 -9.56 8.29 -14.10
C SER A 21 -8.52 7.30 -13.56
N ASP A 22 -8.36 7.27 -12.24
CA ASP A 22 -7.60 6.25 -11.50
C ASP A 22 -8.22 4.83 -11.57
N GLY A 23 -9.46 4.68 -12.06
CA GLY A 23 -10.06 3.38 -12.42
C GLY A 23 -10.18 2.39 -11.25
N PHE A 24 -9.97 2.86 -10.02
CA PHE A 24 -9.79 2.03 -8.84
C PHE A 24 -11.14 1.74 -8.15
N GLY A 25 -11.49 0.46 -8.01
CA GLY A 25 -12.67 0.03 -7.25
C GLY A 25 -14.03 0.39 -7.87
N HIS A 26 -14.07 0.75 -9.16
CA HIS A 26 -15.31 1.12 -9.85
C HIS A 26 -16.09 -0.08 -10.39
N SER A 27 -15.52 -1.30 -10.33
CA SER A 27 -16.16 -2.52 -10.84
C SER A 27 -16.09 -3.69 -9.86
N LEU A 28 -17.12 -4.54 -9.85
CA LEU A 28 -17.12 -5.80 -9.09
C LEU A 28 -15.97 -6.73 -9.50
N TRP A 29 -15.50 -6.62 -10.75
CA TRP A 29 -14.36 -7.39 -11.24
C TRP A 29 -13.04 -6.92 -10.62
N ASP A 30 -12.89 -5.63 -10.38
CA ASP A 30 -11.73 -5.10 -9.65
C ASP A 30 -11.75 -5.57 -8.20
N ASP A 31 -12.90 -5.58 -7.54
CA ASP A 31 -13.03 -6.09 -6.18
C ASP A 31 -12.66 -7.57 -6.08
N VAL A 32 -13.11 -8.39 -7.03
CA VAL A 32 -12.76 -9.82 -7.09
C VAL A 32 -11.27 -10.00 -7.36
N ARG A 33 -10.70 -9.27 -8.33
CA ARG A 33 -9.27 -9.31 -8.66
C ARG A 33 -8.41 -8.92 -7.46
N PHE A 34 -8.76 -7.83 -6.78
CA PHE A 34 -8.06 -7.35 -5.60
C PHE A 34 -8.16 -8.35 -4.45
N ALA A 35 -9.34 -8.92 -4.20
CA ALA A 35 -9.51 -9.94 -3.19
C ALA A 35 -8.69 -11.20 -3.48
N GLN A 36 -8.66 -11.67 -4.73
CA GLN A 36 -7.86 -12.82 -5.14
C GLN A 36 -6.36 -12.54 -5.00
N HIS A 37 -5.90 -11.39 -5.46
CA HIS A 37 -4.50 -11.00 -5.37
C HIS A 37 -4.07 -10.84 -3.91
N PHE A 38 -4.88 -10.16 -3.08
CA PHE A 38 -4.59 -10.05 -1.64
C PHE A 38 -4.54 -11.41 -0.96
N ARG A 39 -5.46 -12.34 -1.27
CA ARG A 39 -5.41 -13.71 -0.73
C ARG A 39 -4.09 -14.41 -1.07
N ARG A 40 -3.55 -14.19 -2.27
CA ARG A 40 -2.22 -14.67 -2.66
C ARG A 40 -1.11 -13.97 -1.88
N CYS A 41 -1.17 -12.64 -1.72
CA CYS A 41 -0.15 -11.88 -0.98
C CYS A 41 -0.02 -12.35 0.47
N ARG A 42 -1.14 -12.69 1.12
CA ARG A 42 -1.18 -13.14 2.52
C ARG A 42 -0.42 -14.44 2.79
N THR A 43 -0.12 -15.23 1.75
CA THR A 43 0.63 -16.50 1.90
C THR A 43 2.12 -16.34 1.60
N ILE A 44 2.55 -15.18 1.13
CA ILE A 44 3.95 -14.90 0.80
C ILE A 44 4.65 -14.38 2.05
N ALA A 45 5.82 -14.95 2.36
CA ALA A 45 6.66 -14.47 3.44
C ALA A 45 7.22 -13.09 3.09
N VAL A 46 6.93 -12.08 3.92
CA VAL A 46 7.35 -10.70 3.68
C VAL A 46 7.96 -10.11 4.94
N THR A 47 9.16 -9.57 4.77
CA THR A 47 9.83 -8.74 5.78
C THR A 47 9.50 -7.29 5.47
N TRP A 48 8.69 -6.70 6.34
CA TRP A 48 8.30 -5.30 6.21
C TRP A 48 9.36 -4.40 6.84
N ARG A 49 9.52 -3.21 6.28
CA ARG A 49 10.34 -2.14 6.87
C ARG A 49 9.51 -0.86 7.02
N PRO A 50 9.90 0.04 7.94
CA PRO A 50 9.38 1.40 7.94
C PRO A 50 9.62 2.10 6.59
N PRO A 51 8.73 3.00 6.15
CA PRO A 51 9.03 3.88 5.02
C PRO A 51 10.17 4.84 5.36
N SER A 52 10.90 5.26 4.35
CA SER A 52 11.69 6.49 4.43
C SER A 52 10.79 7.72 4.42
N ALA A 53 11.30 8.87 4.85
CA ALA A 53 10.53 10.13 4.84
C ALA A 53 10.02 10.48 3.43
N ASP A 54 10.86 10.32 2.41
CA ASP A 54 10.49 10.60 1.01
C ASP A 54 9.38 9.66 0.52
N GLU A 55 9.41 8.37 0.92
CA GLU A 55 8.36 7.41 0.59
C GLU A 55 7.06 7.74 1.30
N ALA A 56 7.11 8.13 2.58
CA ALA A 56 5.91 8.51 3.33
C ALA A 56 5.24 9.73 2.69
N THR A 57 6.00 10.80 2.40
CA THR A 57 5.47 12.00 1.73
C THR A 57 4.94 11.70 0.33
N ALA A 58 5.63 10.85 -0.43
CA ALA A 58 5.17 10.40 -1.75
C ALA A 58 3.82 9.67 -1.68
N ILE A 59 3.68 8.72 -0.74
CA ILE A 59 2.47 7.90 -0.57
C ILE A 59 1.31 8.74 -0.02
N GLU A 60 1.59 9.71 0.85
CA GLU A 60 0.62 10.68 1.35
C GLU A 60 0.08 11.58 0.23
N ALA A 61 0.95 12.03 -0.68
CA ALA A 61 0.56 12.88 -1.82
C ALA A 61 -0.15 12.11 -2.95
N ASP A 62 -0.13 10.78 -2.94
CA ASP A 62 -0.77 9.96 -3.98
C ASP A 62 -2.30 10.11 -3.95
N PRO A 63 -2.96 10.37 -5.10
CA PRO A 63 -4.39 10.67 -5.14
C PRO A 63 -5.28 9.51 -4.70
N VAL A 64 -4.79 8.26 -4.73
CA VAL A 64 -5.53 7.09 -4.26
C VAL A 64 -5.07 6.72 -2.86
N MET A 65 -3.78 6.42 -2.68
CA MET A 65 -3.28 5.90 -1.40
C MET A 65 -3.39 6.94 -0.28
N GLY A 66 -3.22 8.23 -0.59
CA GLY A 66 -3.42 9.36 0.34
C GLY A 66 -4.83 9.42 0.95
N ARG A 67 -5.83 8.86 0.28
CA ARG A 67 -7.22 8.84 0.78
C ARG A 67 -7.51 7.72 1.78
N PHE A 68 -6.61 6.74 1.87
CA PHE A 68 -6.85 5.50 2.61
C PHE A 68 -5.75 5.26 3.62
N GLY A 69 -6.08 5.53 4.88
CA GLY A 69 -5.12 5.41 5.98
C GLY A 69 -4.45 6.74 6.29
N ASP A 70 -4.04 6.87 7.54
CA ASP A 70 -3.43 8.08 8.07
C ASP A 70 -1.91 7.98 7.87
N ASP A 71 -1.26 6.97 8.46
CA ASP A 71 0.20 6.82 8.37
C ASP A 71 0.62 5.62 7.53
N THR A 72 1.74 5.77 6.82
CA THR A 72 2.38 4.62 6.16
C THR A 72 3.28 3.92 7.17
N ILE A 73 2.93 2.70 7.53
CA ILE A 73 3.66 1.95 8.57
C ILE A 73 4.60 0.90 8.00
N GLY A 74 4.33 0.40 6.79
CA GLY A 74 5.09 -0.69 6.20
C GLY A 74 5.30 -0.54 4.70
N VAL A 75 6.53 -0.77 4.27
CA VAL A 75 6.91 -0.91 2.85
C VAL A 75 7.69 -2.20 2.68
N ALA A 76 7.44 -2.92 1.60
CA ALA A 76 8.21 -4.09 1.21
C ALA A 76 8.39 -4.14 -0.32
N ASN A 77 9.55 -4.62 -0.77
CA ASN A 77 9.77 -4.94 -2.19
C ASN A 77 9.55 -6.45 -2.36
N VAL A 78 8.58 -6.84 -3.19
CA VAL A 78 8.22 -8.25 -3.42
C VAL A 78 8.24 -8.51 -4.93
N GLY A 79 9.36 -9.04 -5.42
CA GLY A 79 9.57 -9.23 -6.85
C GLY A 79 9.67 -7.88 -7.58
N ASP A 80 8.75 -7.63 -8.51
CA ASP A 80 8.59 -6.38 -9.26
C ASP A 80 7.50 -5.46 -8.67
N GLU A 81 6.91 -5.86 -7.54
CA GLU A 81 5.91 -5.07 -6.83
C GLU A 81 6.50 -4.36 -5.61
N VAL A 82 5.96 -3.19 -5.32
CA VAL A 82 6.12 -2.49 -4.04
C VAL A 82 4.83 -2.67 -3.26
N TRP A 83 4.94 -3.21 -2.07
CA TRP A 83 3.81 -3.40 -1.18
C TRP A 83 3.85 -2.34 -0.09
N VAL A 84 2.69 -1.78 0.20
CA VAL A 84 2.52 -0.70 1.18
C VAL A 84 1.42 -1.11 2.15
N VAL A 85 1.64 -0.86 3.44
CA VAL A 85 0.61 -0.94 4.47
C VAL A 85 0.51 0.43 5.12
N ARG A 86 -0.71 0.95 5.15
CA ARG A 86 -1.08 2.12 5.93
C ARG A 86 -1.98 1.71 7.08
N ASP A 87 -1.88 2.39 8.21
CA ASP A 87 -2.81 2.24 9.32
C ASP A 87 -3.91 3.31 9.25
N ARG A 88 -4.93 3.13 10.08
CA ARG A 88 -5.98 4.09 10.31
C ARG A 88 -6.03 4.35 11.80
N MET A 89 -6.09 5.61 12.18
CA MET A 89 -6.29 5.99 13.58
C MET A 89 -7.70 5.60 14.05
N TRP A 90 -8.68 5.58 13.14
CA TRP A 90 -10.08 5.29 13.43
C TRP A 90 -10.49 3.99 12.72
N PHE A 91 -10.76 2.94 13.49
CA PHE A 91 -11.06 1.61 12.96
C PHE A 91 -11.93 0.77 13.90
N GLY A 92 -12.52 -0.28 13.32
CA GLY A 92 -13.41 -1.20 14.02
C GLY A 92 -14.87 -0.77 13.94
N TRP A 93 -15.79 -1.74 13.96
CA TRP A 93 -17.19 -1.49 13.60
C TRP A 93 -17.80 -0.29 14.36
N PRO A 94 -18.43 0.68 13.66
CA PRO A 94 -18.80 0.69 12.23
C PRO A 94 -17.72 1.16 11.26
N ASP A 95 -16.54 1.55 11.75
CA ASP A 95 -15.44 2.09 10.97
C ASP A 95 -14.70 1.02 10.15
N PRO A 96 -13.94 1.44 9.11
CA PRO A 96 -13.15 0.54 8.29
C PRO A 96 -12.09 -0.27 9.07
N PRO A 97 -11.53 -1.33 8.46
CA PRO A 97 -10.46 -2.13 9.10
C PRO A 97 -9.22 -1.30 9.45
N GLU A 98 -8.48 -1.70 10.48
CA GLU A 98 -7.30 -0.98 11.02
C GLU A 98 -6.25 -0.67 9.95
N PHE A 99 -5.93 -1.65 9.11
CA PHE A 99 -4.90 -1.51 8.10
C PHE A 99 -5.50 -1.51 6.71
N VAL A 100 -4.80 -0.86 5.78
CA VAL A 100 -5.03 -0.99 4.34
C VAL A 100 -3.74 -1.36 3.64
N PHE A 101 -3.82 -2.42 2.85
CA PHE A 101 -2.75 -2.92 2.01
C PHE A 101 -2.89 -2.40 0.59
N PHE A 102 -1.75 -2.09 -0.04
CA PHE A 102 -1.61 -1.83 -1.48
C PHE A 102 -0.48 -2.68 -2.05
N ALA A 103 -0.70 -3.26 -3.24
CA ALA A 103 0.36 -3.81 -4.07
C ALA A 103 0.46 -2.98 -5.35
N LEU A 104 1.64 -2.43 -5.63
CA LEU A 104 1.91 -1.58 -6.78
C LEU A 104 2.91 -2.24 -7.71
N GLN A 105 2.62 -2.23 -9.01
CA GLN A 105 3.57 -2.58 -10.05
C GLN A 105 3.81 -1.32 -10.90
N GLY A 106 4.97 -0.67 -10.71
CA GLY A 106 5.18 0.69 -11.22
C GLY A 106 4.17 1.66 -10.61
N THR A 107 3.35 2.30 -11.45
CA THR A 107 2.28 3.24 -11.04
C THR A 107 0.90 2.57 -10.91
N THR A 108 0.79 1.28 -11.22
CA THR A 108 -0.50 0.59 -11.23
C THR A 108 -0.76 -0.14 -9.92
N ILE A 109 -1.90 0.16 -9.29
CA ILE A 109 -2.38 -0.62 -8.14
C ILE A 109 -2.90 -1.97 -8.63
N ARG A 110 -2.21 -3.05 -8.24
CA ARG A 110 -2.55 -4.44 -8.54
C ARG A 110 -3.54 -5.02 -7.55
N ALA A 111 -3.49 -4.54 -6.31
CA ALA A 111 -4.44 -4.90 -5.26
C ALA A 111 -4.52 -3.80 -4.22
N ALA A 112 -5.70 -3.66 -3.63
CA ALA A 112 -5.88 -2.93 -2.39
C ALA A 112 -6.92 -3.62 -1.51
N LYS A 113 -6.65 -3.70 -0.20
CA LYS A 113 -7.61 -4.34 0.72
C LYS A 113 -7.40 -3.89 2.16
N GLY A 114 -8.49 -3.57 2.84
CA GLY A 114 -8.50 -3.38 4.29
C GLY A 114 -8.41 -4.70 5.06
N PHE A 115 -7.70 -4.73 6.18
CA PHE A 115 -7.56 -5.89 7.07
C PHE A 115 -7.27 -5.46 8.52
N ASP A 116 -7.67 -6.28 9.50
CA ASP A 116 -7.48 -5.97 10.93
C ASP A 116 -6.31 -6.72 11.58
N HIS A 117 -5.85 -7.80 10.94
CA HIS A 117 -4.82 -8.67 11.50
C HIS A 117 -3.75 -8.96 10.47
N TRP A 118 -2.50 -8.68 10.85
CA TRP A 118 -1.33 -9.04 10.06
C TRP A 118 -1.38 -10.53 9.69
N PRO A 119 -1.25 -10.87 8.39
CA PRO A 119 -1.15 -12.26 7.96
C PRO A 119 0.02 -12.96 8.68
N THR A 120 -0.17 -14.22 9.07
CA THR A 120 0.85 -14.99 9.81
C THR A 120 2.17 -15.13 9.05
N ALA A 121 2.15 -15.05 7.72
CA ALA A 121 3.35 -15.07 6.89
C ALA A 121 4.12 -13.73 6.88
N TRP A 122 3.55 -12.67 7.44
CA TRP A 122 4.15 -11.34 7.43
C TRP A 122 4.78 -11.02 8.78
N THR A 123 5.98 -10.46 8.74
CA THR A 123 6.64 -9.91 9.93
C THR A 123 6.46 -8.39 9.92
N PRO A 124 5.66 -7.81 10.84
CA PRO A 124 5.42 -6.37 10.86
C PRO A 124 6.72 -5.59 11.09
N PRO A 125 6.79 -4.32 10.66
CA PRO A 125 7.94 -3.48 10.93
C PRO A 125 8.03 -3.15 12.43
N GLU A 126 9.23 -3.25 13.01
CA GLU A 126 9.47 -2.86 14.39
C GLU A 126 9.90 -1.38 14.53
N PRO A 127 9.52 -0.70 15.62
CA PRO A 127 8.35 -0.99 16.45
C PRO A 127 7.09 -0.42 15.79
N LEU A 128 5.96 -1.14 15.90
CA LEU A 128 4.61 -0.56 15.72
C LEU A 128 4.29 0.35 16.93
N SER A 129 5.18 1.27 17.28
CA SER A 129 5.03 2.13 18.45
C SER A 129 4.05 3.24 18.11
N ARG A 130 2.80 3.07 18.59
CA ARG A 130 1.84 4.15 18.76
C ARG A 130 2.45 5.19 19.71
N SER A 131 2.65 6.41 19.24
CA SER A 131 2.89 7.59 20.09
C SER A 131 1.58 8.29 20.39
#